data_AF-A0A0B3SAI1-F1
#
_entry.id   AF-A0A0B3SAI1-F1
#
_cell.length_a   1.000
_cell.length_b   1.000
_cell.length_c   1.000
_cell.angle_alpha   90.00
_cell.angle_beta   90.00
_cell.angle_gamma   90.00
#
_symmetry.space_group_name_H-M   'P 1'
#
loop_
_entity.id
_entity.type
_entity.pdbx_description
1 polymer ?
#
loop_
_entity_poly.entity_id
_entity_poly.type
_entity_poly.pdbx_seq_one_letter_code
_entity_poly.pdbx_strand_id
1 'polypeptide(L)'
;MDILIDALLAWIGEETDYDTHDLPHPIVRVMSPQELTREYYSGVAHLMPEDGVDDRLNALFARTDGPNGTIYLLAPAHIDYAEDFDSPTDNPLWREILLHELVHYVQWKSGASQSWDCLAMGEPEAYTLGGRYLKKTRTTDPLPNRMFWGRIYARC
;
A
#
# COMPACT_ATOMS: atom_id res chain seq x y z
N MET A 1 -10.85 9.58 -6.58
CA MET A 1 -10.02 8.92 -5.57
C MET A 1 -10.89 8.32 -4.48
N ASP A 2 -11.80 9.10 -3.86
CA ASP A 2 -12.64 8.62 -2.75
C ASP A 2 -13.43 7.34 -3.06
N ILE A 3 -14.13 7.29 -4.21
CA ILE A 3 -14.87 6.08 -4.63
C ILE A 3 -13.99 4.83 -4.70
N LEU A 4 -12.72 4.98 -5.10
CA LEU A 4 -11.79 3.86 -5.15
C LEU A 4 -11.38 3.44 -3.73
N ILE A 5 -11.11 4.41 -2.85
CA ILE A 5 -10.80 4.14 -1.44
C ILE A 5 -11.98 3.43 -0.78
N ASP A 6 -13.22 3.92 -0.98
CA ASP A 6 -14.45 3.29 -0.48
C ASP A 6 -14.54 1.83 -0.94
N ALA A 7 -14.34 1.59 -2.24
CA ALA A 7 -14.42 0.24 -2.81
C ALA A 7 -13.34 -0.71 -2.25
N LEU A 8 -12.12 -0.20 -2.02
CA LEU A 8 -11.03 -1.00 -1.45
C LEU A 8 -11.22 -1.24 0.06
N LEU A 9 -11.74 -0.26 0.80
CA LEU A 9 -12.09 -0.43 2.23
C LEU A 9 -13.24 -1.41 2.41
N ALA A 10 -14.25 -1.37 1.53
CA ALA A 10 -15.32 -2.36 1.51
C ALA A 10 -14.76 -3.76 1.24
N TRP A 11 -13.86 -3.90 0.24
CA TRP A 11 -13.17 -5.17 -0.04
C TRP A 11 -12.39 -5.70 1.18
N ILE A 12 -11.67 -4.83 1.90
CA ILE A 12 -10.97 -5.24 3.14
C ILE A 12 -11.98 -5.75 4.18
N GLY A 13 -13.10 -5.05 4.38
CA GLY A 13 -14.14 -5.45 5.33
C GLY A 13 -14.85 -6.77 4.95
N GLU A 14 -14.94 -7.09 3.65
CA GLU A 14 -15.48 -8.38 3.18
C GLU A 14 -14.49 -9.55 3.36
N GLU A 15 -13.19 -9.27 3.37
CA GLU A 15 -12.12 -10.29 3.38
C GLU A 15 -11.42 -10.44 4.75
N THR A 16 -11.79 -9.64 5.74
CA THR A 16 -11.22 -9.62 7.10
C THR A 16 -12.30 -9.43 8.17
N ASP A 17 -11.90 -9.50 9.43
CA ASP A 17 -12.77 -9.19 10.57
C ASP A 17 -12.71 -7.70 10.98
N TYR A 18 -12.07 -6.82 10.18
CA TYR A 18 -12.01 -5.40 10.48
C TYR A 18 -13.32 -4.70 10.11
N ASP A 19 -13.80 -3.81 10.98
CA ASP A 19 -14.89 -2.90 10.63
C ASP A 19 -14.35 -1.69 9.86
N THR A 20 -14.76 -1.57 8.59
CA THR A 20 -14.30 -0.51 7.68
C THR A 20 -15.39 0.51 7.33
N HIS A 21 -16.64 0.34 7.78
CA HIS A 21 -17.80 1.09 7.28
C HIS A 21 -17.75 2.60 7.53
N ASP A 22 -17.20 3.03 8.67
CA ASP A 22 -17.17 4.44 9.09
C ASP A 22 -15.74 4.95 9.30
N LEU A 23 -14.74 4.31 8.67
CA LEU A 23 -13.38 4.78 8.75
C LEU A 23 -13.21 6.06 7.94
N PRO A 24 -12.67 7.14 8.52
CA PRO A 24 -12.37 8.33 7.73
C PRO A 24 -11.31 7.99 6.67
N HIS A 25 -11.22 8.73 5.58
CA HIS A 25 -10.18 8.44 4.58
C HIS A 25 -8.81 8.94 5.02
N PRO A 26 -7.73 8.16 4.79
CA PRO A 26 -6.39 8.72 4.79
C PRO A 26 -6.21 9.66 3.60
N ILE A 27 -5.23 10.56 3.68
CA ILE A 27 -4.85 11.35 2.52
C ILE A 27 -4.05 10.45 1.58
N VAL A 28 -4.42 10.35 0.31
CA VAL A 28 -3.61 9.67 -0.71
C VAL A 28 -2.87 10.70 -1.55
N ARG A 29 -1.54 10.71 -1.46
CA ARG A 29 -0.66 11.59 -2.23
C ARG A 29 0.07 10.78 -3.29
N VAL A 30 -0.27 11.05 -4.54
CA VAL A 30 0.43 10.47 -5.69
C VAL A 30 1.74 11.22 -5.94
N MET A 31 2.83 10.48 -6.10
CA MET A 31 4.20 11.01 -6.17
C MET A 31 4.97 10.45 -7.36
N SER A 32 5.93 11.22 -7.87
CA SER A 32 6.98 10.71 -8.76
C SER A 32 7.94 9.76 -8.01
N PRO A 33 8.72 8.91 -8.71
CA PRO A 33 9.72 8.05 -8.08
C PRO A 33 10.70 8.81 -7.18
N GLN A 34 11.15 9.99 -7.61
CA GLN A 34 12.10 10.83 -6.86
C GLN A 34 11.45 11.42 -5.60
N GLU A 35 10.19 11.84 -5.67
CA GLU A 35 9.47 12.37 -4.50
C GLU A 35 9.21 11.27 -3.48
N LEU A 36 8.74 10.11 -3.91
CA LEU A 36 8.49 8.97 -3.03
C LEU A 36 9.78 8.49 -2.34
N THR A 37 10.87 8.40 -3.11
CA THR A 37 12.20 8.06 -2.57
C THR A 37 12.63 9.08 -1.52
N ARG A 38 12.54 10.38 -1.83
CA ARG A 38 12.91 11.43 -0.87
C ARG A 38 12.08 11.36 0.41
N GLU A 39 10.78 11.08 0.29
CA GLU A 39 9.88 10.95 1.43
C GLU A 39 10.30 9.78 2.33
N TYR A 40 10.53 8.60 1.74
CA TYR A 40 10.96 7.40 2.45
C TYR A 40 12.30 7.60 3.20
N TYR A 41 13.26 8.27 2.56
CA TYR A 41 14.59 8.51 3.14
C TYR A 41 14.69 9.81 3.95
N SER A 42 13.61 10.54 4.22
CA SER A 42 13.63 11.87 4.85
C SER A 42 14.36 11.92 6.21
N GLY A 43 14.30 10.84 6.99
CA GLY A 43 15.02 10.69 8.26
C GLY A 43 16.41 10.06 8.17
N VAL A 44 16.79 9.52 7.01
CA VAL A 44 18.01 8.72 6.79
C VAL A 44 18.60 8.99 5.40
N ALA A 45 18.68 10.26 5.00
CA ALA A 45 19.05 10.68 3.64
C ALA A 45 20.40 10.13 3.14
N HIS A 46 21.31 9.76 4.06
CA HIS A 46 22.60 9.12 3.74
C HIS A 46 22.49 7.68 3.21
N LEU A 47 21.31 7.05 3.33
CA LEU A 47 21.02 5.72 2.79
C LEU A 47 20.33 5.77 1.42
N MET A 48 19.99 6.96 0.93
CA MET A 48 19.34 7.14 -0.36
C MET A 48 20.27 6.70 -1.50
N PRO A 49 19.77 6.04 -2.55
CA PRO A 49 20.58 5.65 -3.71
C PRO A 49 21.20 6.86 -4.42
N GLU A 50 22.34 6.65 -5.07
CA GLU A 50 23.14 7.73 -5.68
C GLU A 50 22.42 8.49 -6.80
N ASP A 51 21.55 7.80 -7.55
CA ASP A 51 20.71 8.38 -8.60
C ASP A 51 19.42 9.03 -8.05
N GLY A 52 19.18 8.91 -6.74
CA GLY A 52 18.04 9.50 -6.04
C GLY A 52 16.71 8.78 -6.27
N VAL A 53 16.71 7.56 -6.84
CA VAL A 53 15.51 6.76 -7.04
C VAL A 53 15.70 5.35 -6.49
N ASP A 54 14.81 4.93 -5.59
CA ASP A 54 14.72 3.53 -5.16
C ASP A 54 13.56 2.85 -5.86
N ASP A 55 13.86 2.14 -6.97
CA ASP A 55 12.87 1.46 -7.82
C ASP A 55 12.09 0.35 -7.10
N ARG A 56 12.47 0.01 -5.86
CA ARG A 56 11.75 -0.98 -5.04
C ARG A 56 10.56 -0.34 -4.31
N LEU A 57 10.50 0.99 -4.23
CA LEU A 57 9.45 1.71 -3.50
C LEU A 57 8.24 1.95 -4.39
N ASN A 58 7.11 1.36 -3.98
CA ASN A 58 5.83 1.56 -4.63
C ASN A 58 4.89 2.46 -3.83
N ALA A 59 4.97 2.40 -2.50
CA ALA A 59 4.19 3.23 -1.60
C ALA A 59 4.77 3.21 -0.18
N LEU A 60 4.23 4.07 0.70
CA LEU A 60 4.37 3.95 2.14
C LEU A 60 3.18 4.61 2.87
N PHE A 61 2.76 4.01 3.98
CA PHE A 61 1.78 4.59 4.89
C PHE A 61 2.44 5.28 6.09
N ALA A 62 2.21 6.60 6.22
CA ALA A 62 2.66 7.43 7.33
C ALA A 62 1.50 7.75 8.30
N ARG A 63 1.46 7.05 9.43
CA ARG A 63 0.41 7.20 10.48
C ARG A 63 0.34 8.59 11.09
N THR A 64 1.48 9.26 11.21
CA THR A 64 1.63 10.56 11.88
C THR A 64 1.31 11.75 10.98
N ASP A 65 1.14 11.52 9.69
CA ASP A 65 1.05 12.57 8.69
C ASP A 65 -0.42 12.88 8.37
N GLY A 66 -0.85 14.09 8.69
CA GLY A 66 -2.25 14.49 8.50
C GLY A 66 -3.21 13.91 9.55
N PRO A 67 -4.51 14.24 9.47
CA PRO A 67 -5.47 13.93 10.52
C PRO A 67 -5.80 12.42 10.64
N ASN A 68 -5.68 11.68 9.53
CA ASN A 68 -5.99 10.26 9.46
C ASN A 68 -4.85 9.44 8.83
N GLY A 69 -3.62 9.93 8.92
CA GLY A 69 -2.49 9.35 8.22
C GLY A 69 -2.50 9.70 6.72
N THR A 70 -1.34 9.51 6.10
CA THR A 70 -1.10 9.79 4.70
C THR A 70 -0.50 8.56 4.03
N ILE A 71 -1.05 8.17 2.90
CA ILE A 71 -0.50 7.17 1.99
C ILE A 71 0.22 7.93 0.88
N TYR A 72 1.52 7.74 0.80
CA TYR A 72 2.32 8.22 -0.33
C TYR A 72 2.44 7.07 -1.33
N LEU A 73 2.02 7.31 -2.56
CA LEU A 73 1.83 6.26 -3.56
C LEU A 73 2.50 6.66 -4.86
N LEU A 74 3.25 5.74 -5.47
CA LEU A 74 3.87 5.94 -6.76
C LEU A 74 2.80 6.27 -7.82
N ALA A 75 3.11 7.20 -8.72
CA ALA A 75 2.18 7.59 -9.77
C ALA A 75 1.76 6.40 -10.64
N PRO A 76 0.47 6.27 -10.96
CA PRO A 76 -0.03 5.10 -11.67
C PRO A 76 0.60 4.92 -13.05
N ALA A 77 1.07 6.01 -13.67
CA ALA A 77 1.80 5.97 -14.94
C ALA A 77 3.19 5.31 -14.86
N HIS A 78 3.71 5.05 -13.66
CA HIS A 78 4.99 4.38 -13.43
C HIS A 78 4.82 2.90 -13.04
N ILE A 79 3.60 2.38 -13.01
CA ILE A 79 3.35 0.96 -12.76
C ILE A 79 3.37 0.20 -14.08
N ASP A 80 3.92 -1.01 -14.06
CA ASP A 80 3.92 -1.91 -15.21
C ASP A 80 2.52 -2.04 -15.82
N TYR A 81 2.45 -2.00 -17.15
CA TYR A 81 1.22 -2.12 -17.95
C TYR A 81 0.24 -0.96 -17.78
N ALA A 82 0.66 0.19 -17.25
CA ALA A 82 -0.21 1.37 -17.13
C ALA A 82 -0.75 1.85 -18.49
N GLU A 83 0.01 1.67 -19.56
CA GLU A 83 -0.35 2.00 -20.93
C GLU A 83 -1.48 1.15 -21.52
N ASP A 84 -1.79 0.01 -20.91
CA ASP A 84 -2.86 -0.91 -21.36
C ASP A 84 -4.26 -0.45 -20.91
N PHE A 85 -4.35 0.65 -20.17
CA PHE A 85 -5.61 1.17 -19.61
C PHE A 85 -5.87 2.61 -20.07
N ASP A 86 -7.15 2.94 -20.34
CA ASP A 86 -7.58 4.31 -20.68
C ASP A 86 -7.24 5.31 -19.56
N SER A 87 -7.37 4.87 -18.31
CA SER A 87 -6.86 5.58 -17.13
C SER A 87 -5.84 4.70 -16.40
N PRO A 88 -4.61 5.18 -16.15
CA PRO A 88 -3.62 4.43 -15.38
C PRO A 88 -4.10 4.00 -13.99
N THR A 89 -5.06 4.72 -13.39
CA THR A 89 -5.66 4.34 -12.09
C THR A 89 -6.55 3.10 -12.18
N ASP A 90 -6.89 2.63 -13.37
CA ASP A 90 -7.67 1.42 -13.60
C ASP A 90 -6.82 0.16 -13.61
N ASN A 91 -5.49 0.31 -13.65
CA ASN A 91 -4.54 -0.78 -13.51
C ASN A 91 -4.72 -1.48 -12.14
N PRO A 92 -5.11 -2.78 -12.11
CA PRO A 92 -5.30 -3.51 -10.87
C PRO A 92 -4.02 -3.66 -10.04
N LEU A 93 -2.83 -3.61 -10.65
CA LEU A 93 -1.56 -3.63 -9.91
C LEU A 93 -1.40 -2.35 -9.08
N TRP A 94 -1.68 -1.19 -9.68
CA TRP A 94 -1.64 0.08 -8.94
C TRP A 94 -2.68 0.12 -7.81
N ARG A 95 -3.89 -0.39 -8.08
CA ARG A 95 -4.94 -0.51 -7.06
C ARG A 95 -4.55 -1.48 -5.94
N GLU A 96 -3.81 -2.55 -6.24
CA GLU A 96 -3.30 -3.47 -5.23
C GLU A 96 -2.24 -2.82 -4.33
N ILE A 97 -1.37 -1.98 -4.87
CA ILE A 97 -0.40 -1.21 -4.07
C ILE A 97 -1.15 -0.28 -3.12
N LEU A 98 -2.19 0.43 -3.59
CA LEU A 98 -3.04 1.24 -2.72
C LEU A 98 -3.76 0.37 -1.67
N LEU A 99 -4.29 -0.79 -2.06
CA LEU A 99 -4.94 -1.73 -1.15
C LEU A 99 -3.99 -2.17 -0.03
N HIS A 100 -2.73 -2.48 -0.36
CA HIS A 100 -1.71 -2.87 0.61
C HIS A 100 -1.55 -1.81 1.71
N GLU A 101 -1.37 -0.54 1.32
CA GLU A 101 -1.27 0.55 2.29
C GLU A 101 -2.57 0.81 3.05
N LEU A 102 -3.72 0.60 2.41
CA LEU A 102 -5.02 0.69 3.09
C LEU A 102 -5.19 -0.42 4.13
N VAL A 103 -4.62 -1.61 3.94
CA VAL A 103 -4.60 -2.65 4.98
C VAL A 103 -3.82 -2.15 6.20
N HIS A 104 -2.66 -1.54 6.03
CA HIS A 104 -1.90 -0.95 7.14
C HIS A 104 -2.65 0.18 7.83
N TYR A 105 -3.37 1.00 7.06
CA TYR A 105 -4.27 2.02 7.58
C TYR A 105 -5.37 1.42 8.47
N VAL A 106 -6.07 0.39 7.99
CA VAL A 106 -7.14 -0.30 8.73
C VAL A 106 -6.59 -0.97 9.99
N GLN A 107 -5.46 -1.66 9.90
CA GLN A 107 -4.75 -2.27 11.04
C GLN A 107 -4.38 -1.25 12.14
N TRP A 108 -4.12 0.01 11.75
CA TRP A 108 -3.91 1.09 12.69
C TRP A 108 -5.21 1.57 13.31
N LYS A 109 -6.24 1.84 12.49
CA LYS A 109 -7.52 2.37 12.97
C LYS A 109 -8.32 1.38 13.82
N SER A 110 -8.22 0.08 13.54
CA SER A 110 -8.83 -0.99 14.33
C SER A 110 -8.13 -1.23 15.67
N GLY A 111 -6.93 -0.65 15.87
CA GLY A 111 -6.10 -0.89 17.03
C GLY A 111 -5.31 -2.21 16.99
N ALA A 112 -5.46 -3.03 15.95
CA ALA A 112 -4.74 -4.31 15.80
C ALA A 112 -3.22 -4.12 15.98
N SER A 113 -2.68 -3.07 15.35
CA SER A 113 -1.25 -2.76 15.41
C SER A 113 -0.72 -2.29 16.76
N GLN A 114 -1.58 -2.00 17.75
CA GLN A 114 -1.13 -1.58 19.09
C GLN A 114 -0.54 -2.72 19.91
N SER A 115 -0.84 -3.96 19.54
CA SER A 115 -0.37 -5.18 20.22
C SER A 115 0.90 -5.77 19.63
N TRP A 116 1.43 -5.18 18.56
CA TRP A 116 2.58 -5.71 17.83
C TRP A 116 3.89 -5.16 18.37
N ASP A 117 4.93 -6.01 18.36
CA ASP A 117 6.28 -5.60 18.71
C ASP A 117 6.87 -4.61 17.68
N CYS A 118 6.42 -4.72 16.42
CA CYS A 118 6.75 -3.76 15.36
C CYS A 118 5.66 -3.69 14.28
N LEU A 119 5.68 -2.63 13.48
CA LEU A 119 4.67 -2.40 12.43
C LEU A 119 4.73 -3.43 11.30
N ALA A 120 5.91 -3.98 11.04
CA ALA A 120 6.14 -5.01 10.03
C ALA A 120 5.28 -6.27 10.26
N MET A 121 4.82 -6.53 11.48
CA MET A 121 3.92 -7.65 11.75
C MET A 121 2.60 -7.61 10.95
N GLY A 122 2.21 -6.46 10.42
CA GLY A 122 1.03 -6.30 9.56
C GLY A 122 1.23 -6.75 8.09
N GLU A 123 2.48 -6.87 7.64
CA GLU A 123 2.87 -7.22 6.26
C GLU A 123 2.25 -8.53 5.74
N PRO A 124 2.21 -9.65 6.50
CA PRO A 124 1.70 -10.91 5.98
C PRO A 124 0.23 -10.83 5.55
N GLU A 125 -0.58 -10.08 6.27
CA GLU A 125 -1.98 -9.86 5.93
C GLU A 125 -2.12 -8.96 4.69
N ALA A 126 -1.38 -7.85 4.63
CA ALA A 126 -1.39 -6.94 3.48
C ALA A 126 -0.99 -7.66 2.18
N TYR A 127 0.10 -8.45 2.20
CA TYR A 127 0.50 -9.29 1.06
C TYR A 127 -0.53 -10.35 0.70
N THR A 128 -1.16 -10.98 1.69
CA THR A 128 -2.16 -12.03 1.45
C THR A 128 -3.42 -11.46 0.79
N LEU A 129 -3.91 -10.32 1.27
CA LEU A 129 -5.08 -9.65 0.70
C LEU A 129 -4.80 -9.11 -0.70
N GLY A 130 -3.61 -8.54 -0.93
CA GLY A 130 -3.17 -8.12 -2.27
C GLY A 130 -3.20 -9.26 -3.28
N GLY A 131 -2.66 -10.43 -2.92
CA GLY A 131 -2.71 -11.63 -3.77
C GLY A 131 -4.14 -12.12 -4.05
N ARG A 132 -5.05 -12.06 -3.06
CA ARG A 132 -6.47 -12.41 -3.27
C ARG A 132 -7.16 -11.43 -4.21
N TYR A 133 -6.88 -10.13 -4.05
CA TYR A 133 -7.42 -9.07 -4.90
C TYR A 133 -7.02 -9.29 -6.36
N LEU A 134 -5.72 -9.48 -6.65
CA LEU A 134 -5.24 -9.71 -8.02
C LEU A 134 -5.83 -10.99 -8.63
N LYS A 135 -5.98 -12.05 -7.83
CA LYS A 135 -6.66 -13.27 -8.26
C LYS A 135 -8.12 -13.02 -8.63
N LYS A 136 -8.84 -12.19 -7.85
CA LYS A 136 -10.24 -11.83 -8.10
C LYS A 136 -10.39 -11.00 -9.39
N THR A 137 -9.46 -10.07 -9.63
CA THR A 137 -9.43 -9.24 -10.86
C THR A 137 -8.85 -9.96 -12.07
N ARG A 138 -8.38 -11.21 -11.91
CA ARG A 138 -7.70 -12.02 -12.94
C ARG A 138 -6.43 -11.34 -13.47
N THR A 139 -5.75 -10.62 -12.62
CA THR A 139 -4.47 -9.97 -12.90
C THR A 139 -3.33 -10.92 -12.51
N THR A 140 -2.31 -11.02 -13.36
CA THR A 140 -1.12 -11.81 -13.03
C THR A 140 -0.41 -11.19 -11.85
N ASP A 141 -0.18 -11.99 -10.80
CA ASP A 141 0.52 -11.54 -9.60
C ASP A 141 2.04 -11.47 -9.87
N PRO A 142 2.69 -10.29 -9.79
CA PRO A 142 4.13 -10.16 -9.98
C PRO A 142 4.93 -10.80 -8.83
N LEU A 143 4.29 -11.12 -7.70
CA LEU A 143 4.90 -11.74 -6.53
C LEU A 143 4.29 -13.12 -6.26
N PRO A 144 4.70 -14.17 -7.00
CA PRO A 144 4.04 -15.49 -6.99
C PRO A 144 4.07 -16.23 -5.64
N ASN A 145 4.85 -15.75 -4.65
CA ASN A 145 4.90 -16.30 -3.30
C ASN A 145 4.68 -15.22 -2.24
N ARG A 146 3.47 -14.63 -2.22
CA ARG A 146 3.05 -13.61 -1.26
C ARG A 146 3.32 -13.98 0.20
N MET A 147 3.16 -15.26 0.56
CA MET A 147 3.46 -15.76 1.92
C MET A 147 4.94 -15.68 2.29
N PHE A 148 5.84 -15.95 1.33
CA PHE A 148 7.27 -15.79 1.54
C PHE A 148 7.63 -14.32 1.76
N TRP A 149 7.15 -13.43 0.87
CA TRP A 149 7.43 -12.00 0.96
C TRP A 149 6.88 -11.39 2.25
N GLY A 150 5.62 -11.68 2.60
CA GLY A 150 5.04 -11.20 3.84
C GLY A 150 5.83 -11.63 5.08
N ARG A 151 6.41 -12.84 5.10
CA ARG A 151 7.28 -13.28 6.21
C ARG A 151 8.65 -12.61 6.25
N ILE A 152 9.20 -12.26 5.09
CA ILE A 152 10.48 -11.57 5.00
C ILE A 152 10.32 -10.12 5.49
N TYR A 153 9.27 -9.45 5.04
CA TYR A 153 8.98 -8.07 5.43
C TYR A 153 8.38 -7.94 6.83
N ALA A 154 7.83 -9.02 7.40
CA ALA A 154 7.37 -9.03 8.79
C ALA A 154 8.47 -9.10 9.87
N ARG A 155 9.75 -9.06 9.47
CA ARG A 155 10.86 -9.11 10.42
C ARG A 155 11.10 -7.72 11.01
N CYS A 156 10.96 -7.65 12.33
CA CYS A 156 11.66 -6.69 13.17
C CYS A 156 13.14 -7.15 13.34
#